data_AF-A0A0D6FVH2-F1
#
_entry.id   AF-A0A0D6FVH2-F1
#
_cell.length_a   1.000
_cell.length_b   1.000
_cell.length_c   1.000
_cell.angle_alpha   90.00
_cell.angle_beta   90.00
_cell.angle_gamma   90.00
#
_symmetry.space_group_name_H-M   'P 1'
#
loop_
_entity.id
_entity.type
_entity.pdbx_description
1 polymer ?
#
loop_
_entity_poly.entity_id
_entity_poly.type
_entity_poly.pdbx_seq_one_letter_code
_entity_poly.pdbx_strand_id
1 'polypeptide(L)'
;MLWWIVLLLVMMVAVVVLTFGFGSVFGRGDGVVLPEVDQLMVSNERAVRRGRVDDVRFDSALWGYNQQQVDQVIAALESEIDQLKGQTRGFK
;
A
#
# COMPACT_ATOMS: atom_id res chain seq x y z
N MET A 1 21.04 -6.38 -48.14
CA MET A 1 21.83 -6.21 -46.89
C MET A 1 21.57 -4.91 -46.14
N LEU A 2 20.89 -3.89 -46.68
CA LEU A 2 20.59 -2.68 -45.89
C LEU A 2 19.36 -2.83 -44.97
N TRP A 3 18.44 -3.71 -45.34
CA TRP A 3 17.14 -3.91 -44.66
C TRP A 3 17.27 -4.35 -43.20
N TRP A 4 18.25 -5.18 -42.86
CA TRP A 4 18.45 -5.63 -41.47
C TRP A 4 18.91 -4.49 -40.56
N ILE A 5 19.67 -3.53 -41.09
CA ILE A 5 20.10 -2.34 -40.35
C ILE A 5 18.89 -1.47 -40.01
N VAL A 6 17.99 -1.29 -40.99
CA VAL A 6 16.73 -0.55 -40.78
C VAL A 6 15.87 -1.24 -39.72
N LEU A 7 15.76 -2.57 -39.76
CA LEU A 7 14.98 -3.33 -38.79
C LEU A 7 15.56 -3.19 -37.37
N LEU A 8 16.88 -3.29 -37.21
CA LEU A 8 17.55 -3.08 -35.92
C LEU A 8 17.33 -1.65 -35.39
N LEU A 9 17.38 -0.65 -36.26
CA LEU A 9 17.15 0.74 -35.88
C LEU A 9 15.71 0.97 -35.41
N VAL A 10 14.72 0.44 -36.14
CA VAL A 10 13.31 0.47 -35.72
C VAL A 10 13.11 -0.24 -34.39
N MET A 11 13.74 -1.41 -34.21
CA MET A 11 13.64 -2.17 -32.97
C MET A 11 14.26 -1.42 -31.79
N MET A 12 15.40 -0.77 -31.98
CA MET A 12 16.03 0.08 -30.96
C MET A 12 15.10 1.24 -30.56
N VAL A 13 14.50 1.92 -31.54
CA VAL A 13 13.54 3.00 -31.29
C VAL A 13 12.31 2.47 -30.54
N ALA A 14 11.76 1.32 -30.94
CA ALA A 14 10.64 0.69 -30.26
C ALA A 14 10.97 0.37 -28.80
N VAL A 15 12.16 -0.19 -28.52
CA VAL A 15 12.61 -0.48 -27.15
C VAL A 15 12.69 0.80 -26.32
N VAL A 16 13.25 1.88 -26.87
CA VAL A 16 13.32 3.18 -26.17
C VAL A 16 11.92 3.70 -25.87
N VAL A 17 11.04 3.75 -26.87
CA VAL A 17 9.66 4.25 -26.70
C VAL A 17 8.88 3.40 -25.69
N LEU A 18 8.97 2.07 -25.76
CA LEU A 18 8.32 1.18 -24.80
C LEU A 18 8.91 1.37 -23.40
N THR A 19 10.22 1.47 -23.25
CA THR A 19 10.86 1.65 -21.93
C THR A 19 10.41 2.97 -21.29
N PHE A 20 10.39 4.06 -22.05
CA PHE A 20 9.92 5.36 -21.55
C PHE A 20 8.40 5.39 -21.32
N GLY A 21 7.62 4.78 -22.20
CA GLY A 21 6.17 4.67 -22.08
C GLY A 21 5.77 3.88 -20.84
N PHE A 22 6.30 2.66 -20.69
CA PHE A 22 6.09 1.84 -19.51
C PHE A 22 6.67 2.51 -18.25
N GLY A 23 7.86 3.11 -18.31
CA GLY A 23 8.41 3.86 -17.18
C GLY A 23 7.53 5.03 -16.73
N SER A 24 6.86 5.72 -17.66
CA SER A 24 5.94 6.81 -17.34
C SER A 24 4.59 6.35 -16.77
N VAL A 25 4.07 5.21 -17.26
CA VAL A 25 2.77 4.67 -16.85
C VAL A 25 2.87 3.85 -15.56
N PHE A 26 3.94 3.08 -15.38
CA PHE A 26 4.15 2.20 -14.23
C PHE A 26 5.12 2.77 -13.20
N GLY A 27 6.09 3.60 -13.60
CA GLY A 27 7.13 4.13 -12.70
C GLY A 27 6.70 5.37 -11.90
N ARG A 28 5.60 6.00 -12.30
CA ARG A 28 4.91 7.00 -11.47
C ARG A 28 3.70 6.31 -10.85
N GLY A 29 3.95 5.37 -9.92
CA GLY A 29 2.93 5.02 -8.94
C GLY A 29 2.39 6.34 -8.39
N ASP A 30 1.08 6.53 -8.50
CA ASP A 30 0.39 7.81 -8.36
C ASP A 30 1.01 8.65 -7.24
N GLY A 31 1.17 9.95 -7.50
CA GLY A 31 1.80 10.95 -6.62
C GLY A 31 1.06 11.17 -5.31
N VAL A 32 0.85 10.10 -4.54
CA VAL A 32 0.59 10.14 -3.13
C VAL A 32 1.88 10.68 -2.54
N VAL A 33 1.86 11.94 -2.13
CA VAL A 33 2.87 12.47 -1.23
C VAL A 33 2.73 11.61 0.03
N LEU A 34 3.57 10.58 0.16
CA LEU A 34 3.60 9.79 1.38
C LEU A 34 3.93 10.78 2.51
N PRO A 35 3.08 10.89 3.54
CA PRO A 35 3.42 11.69 4.70
C PRO A 35 4.74 11.15 5.26
N GLU A 36 5.57 12.03 5.82
CA GLU A 36 6.72 11.57 6.59
C GLU A 36 6.28 10.53 7.63
N VAL A 37 7.12 9.52 7.87
CA VAL A 37 6.83 8.38 8.76
C VAL A 37 6.27 8.84 10.11
N ASP A 38 6.79 9.95 10.64
CA ASP A 38 6.36 10.53 11.91
C ASP A 38 4.92 11.08 11.87
N GLN A 39 4.52 11.67 10.73
CA GLN A 39 3.16 12.17 10.52
C GLN A 39 2.13 11.03 10.36
N LEU A 40 2.54 9.90 9.77
CA LEU A 40 1.71 8.69 9.67
C LEU A 40 1.36 8.18 11.07
N MET A 41 2.33 8.10 11.97
CA MET A 41 2.12 7.60 13.33
C MET A 41 1.10 8.45 14.12
N VAL A 42 1.25 9.78 14.08
CA VAL A 42 0.30 10.72 14.71
C VAL A 42 -1.08 10.70 14.03
N SER A 43 -1.16 10.47 12.73
CA SER A 43 -2.43 10.36 12.02
C SER A 43 -3.18 9.07 12.40
N ASN A 44 -2.47 7.94 12.48
CA ASN A 44 -3.01 6.63 12.83
C ASN A 44 -3.51 6.61 14.27
N GLU A 45 -2.75 7.16 15.22
CA GLU A 45 -3.21 7.25 16.61
C GLU A 45 -4.52 8.04 16.71
N ARG A 46 -4.63 9.16 15.99
CA ARG A 46 -5.85 9.98 15.94
C ARG A 46 -7.01 9.28 15.22
N ALA A 47 -6.74 8.41 14.27
CA ALA A 47 -7.75 7.62 13.57
C ALA A 47 -8.34 6.56 14.50
N VAL A 48 -7.46 5.81 15.18
CA VAL A 48 -7.84 4.80 16.18
C VAL A 48 -8.63 5.41 17.33
N ARG A 49 -8.17 6.52 17.93
CA ARG A 49 -8.93 7.21 19.01
C ARG A 49 -10.33 7.65 18.58
N ARG A 50 -10.54 7.94 17.29
CA ARG A 50 -11.84 8.35 16.74
C ARG A 50 -12.68 7.19 16.22
N GLY A 51 -12.23 5.94 16.41
CA GLY A 51 -12.91 4.75 15.92
C GLY A 51 -12.90 4.60 14.39
N ARG A 52 -12.03 5.32 13.68
CA ARG A 52 -11.90 5.26 12.21
C ARG A 52 -10.71 4.39 11.85
N VAL A 53 -10.80 3.11 12.14
CA VAL A 53 -9.70 2.15 11.91
C VAL A 53 -9.43 1.97 10.41
N ASP A 54 -10.46 2.10 9.57
CA ASP A 54 -10.33 2.04 8.10
C ASP A 54 -9.48 3.19 7.49
N ASP A 55 -9.28 4.27 8.24
CA ASP A 55 -8.47 5.42 7.81
C ASP A 55 -6.97 5.22 8.10
N VAL A 56 -6.59 4.15 8.82
CA VAL A 56 -5.19 3.87 9.18
C VAL A 56 -4.39 3.51 7.93
N ARG A 57 -3.17 4.05 7.82
CA ARG A 57 -2.26 3.81 6.69
C ARG A 57 -0.87 3.45 7.20
N PHE A 58 -0.23 2.49 6.53
CA PHE A 58 1.11 2.03 6.87
C PHE A 58 2.04 2.19 5.67
N ASP A 59 3.29 2.51 5.94
CA ASP A 59 4.35 2.40 4.94
C ASP A 59 4.80 0.94 4.81
N SER A 60 5.19 0.54 3.60
CA SER A 60 5.61 -0.83 3.30
C SER A 60 7.11 -0.98 3.49
N ALA A 61 7.53 -1.77 4.48
CA ALA A 61 8.93 -2.12 4.66
C ALA A 61 9.35 -3.26 3.71
N LEU A 62 10.59 -3.23 3.20
CA LEU A 62 11.16 -4.26 2.33
C LEU A 62 11.07 -5.67 2.94
N TRP A 63 11.18 -5.76 4.27
CA TRP A 63 10.95 -6.98 5.05
C TRP A 63 10.00 -6.68 6.20
N GLY A 64 8.72 -6.45 5.86
CA GLY A 64 7.64 -6.30 6.83
C GLY A 64 7.01 -7.63 7.25
N TYR A 65 6.09 -7.57 8.21
CA TYR A 65 5.21 -8.70 8.52
C TYR A 65 4.28 -8.99 7.35
N ASN A 66 3.86 -10.26 7.23
CA ASN A 66 2.89 -10.64 6.22
C ASN A 66 1.53 -9.98 6.51
N GLN A 67 1.07 -9.13 5.61
CA GLN A 67 -0.14 -8.34 5.78
C GLN A 67 -1.39 -9.20 6.03
N GLN A 68 -1.55 -10.31 5.31
CA GLN A 68 -2.71 -11.20 5.51
C GLN A 68 -2.73 -11.85 6.90
N GLN A 69 -1.55 -12.17 7.45
CA GLN A 69 -1.45 -12.73 8.79
C GLN A 69 -1.78 -11.66 9.85
N VAL A 70 -1.29 -10.44 9.64
CA VAL A 70 -1.60 -9.31 10.52
C VAL A 70 -3.10 -9.02 10.53
N ASP A 71 -3.74 -8.98 9.36
CA ASP A 71 -5.18 -8.73 9.22
C ASP A 71 -6.03 -9.80 9.94
N GLN A 72 -5.64 -11.07 9.84
CA GLN A 72 -6.31 -12.16 10.56
C GLN A 72 -6.23 -12.00 12.07
N VAL A 73 -5.05 -11.63 12.60
CA VAL A 73 -4.86 -11.42 14.03
C VAL A 73 -5.67 -10.22 14.51
N ILE A 74 -5.67 -9.10 13.77
CA ILE A 74 -6.45 -7.91 14.12
C ILE A 74 -7.94 -8.22 14.19
N ALA A 75 -8.48 -8.94 13.19
CA ALA A 75 -9.90 -9.34 13.18
C ALA A 75 -10.26 -10.23 14.37
N ALA A 76 -9.38 -11.15 14.76
CA ALA A 76 -9.59 -11.97 15.95
C ALA A 76 -9.62 -11.14 17.24
N LEU A 77 -8.69 -10.19 17.38
CA LEU A 77 -8.65 -9.27 18.53
C LEU A 77 -9.90 -8.37 18.59
N GLU A 78 -10.39 -7.88 17.45
CA GLU A 78 -11.61 -7.08 17.39
C GLU A 78 -12.83 -7.86 17.89
N SER A 79 -12.98 -9.11 17.44
CA SER A 79 -14.03 -10.01 17.92
C SER A 79 -13.93 -10.23 19.43
N GLU A 80 -12.73 -10.42 19.98
CA GLU A 80 -12.55 -10.60 21.43
C GLU A 80 -12.91 -9.34 22.22
N ILE A 81 -12.49 -8.17 21.75
CA ILE A 81 -12.82 -6.87 22.35
C ILE A 81 -14.33 -6.64 22.36
N ASP A 82 -15.04 -6.99 21.28
CA ASP A 82 -16.48 -6.82 21.19
C ASP A 82 -17.25 -7.75 22.14
N GLN A 83 -16.77 -8.99 22.33
CA GLN A 83 -17.29 -9.90 23.34
C GLN A 83 -17.12 -9.32 24.75
N LEU A 84 -15.92 -8.81 25.08
CA LEU A 84 -15.63 -8.19 26.38
C LEU A 84 -16.48 -6.93 26.64
N LYS A 85 -16.66 -6.09 25.61
CA LYS A 85 -17.55 -4.91 25.68
C LYS A 85 -19.01 -5.31 25.90
N GLY A 86 -19.46 -6.40 25.25
CA GLY A 86 -20.79 -6.97 25.44
C GLY A 86 -21.03 -7.43 26.87
N GLN A 87 -20.08 -8.15 27.47
CA GLN A 87 -20.14 -8.60 28.86
C GLN A 87 -20.20 -7.42 29.85
N THR A 88 -19.36 -6.40 29.63
CA THR A 88 -19.33 -5.20 30.48
C THR A 88 -20.66 -4.44 30.44
N ARG A 89 -21.33 -4.39 29.28
CA ARG A 89 -22.67 -3.77 29.14
C ARG A 89 -23.77 -4.59 29.81
N GLY A 90 -23.65 -5.92 29.84
CA GLY A 90 -24.61 -6.82 30.50
C GLY A 90 -24.50 -6.84 32.04
N PHE A 91 -23.47 -6.23 32.62
CA PHE A 91 -23.27 -6.12 34.07
C PHE A 91 -23.90 -4.86 34.69
N LYS A 92 -24.58 -4.02 33.89
CA LYS A 92 -25.32 -2.83 34.35
C LYS A 92 -26.79 -3.09 34.54
#